data_AF-A0A8F5BVB3-F1
#
_entry.id   AF-A0A8F5BVB3-F1
#
_cell.length_a   1.000
_cell.length_b   1.000
_cell.length_c   1.000
_cell.angle_alpha   90.00
_cell.angle_beta   90.00
_cell.angle_gamma   90.00
#
_symmetry.space_group_name_H-M   'P 1'
#
loop_
_entity.id
_entity.type
_entity.pdbx_description
1 polymer ?
#
loop_
_entity_poly.entity_id
_entity_poly.type
_entity_poly.pdbx_seq_one_letter_code
_entity_poly.pdbx_strand_id
1 'polypeptide(L)'
;MEQEGKNCEKIISIASSAARVVIHYQQAYDILDEMVRFADTPSRALDSVYKLSRLVFKTFRDIQDDKRIVDKNLKGEALERLKNWAENLEKALYLCFNTEDRARWIKEFASLSISPDYLVIKIIGGGT
;
A
#
# COMPACT_ATOMS: atom_id res chain seq x y z
N MET A 1 -17.59 -4.57 -18.07
CA MET A 1 -17.05 -5.71 -17.30
C MET A 1 -15.57 -5.98 -17.57
N GLU A 2 -15.13 -6.57 -18.69
CA GLU A 2 -13.70 -6.97 -18.85
C GLU A 2 -12.72 -5.77 -18.86
N GLN A 3 -13.12 -4.65 -19.45
CA GLN A 3 -12.30 -3.44 -19.52
C GLN A 3 -12.25 -2.65 -18.19
N GLU A 4 -13.30 -2.76 -17.37
CA GLU A 4 -13.36 -2.18 -16.02
C GLU A 4 -12.51 -3.00 -15.05
N GLY A 5 -12.54 -4.33 -15.14
CA GLY A 5 -11.69 -5.23 -14.35
C GLY A 5 -10.19 -4.96 -14.58
N LYS A 6 -9.76 -4.85 -15.84
CA LYS A 6 -8.37 -4.50 -16.18
C LYS A 6 -7.95 -3.13 -15.67
N ASN A 7 -8.88 -2.18 -15.56
CA ASN A 7 -8.61 -0.87 -14.99
C ASN A 7 -8.37 -0.97 -13.47
N CYS A 8 -9.19 -1.77 -12.77
CA CYS A 8 -9.03 -1.97 -11.34
C CYS A 8 -7.77 -2.72 -10.95
N GLU A 9 -7.40 -3.79 -11.67
CA GLU A 9 -6.13 -4.51 -11.43
C GLU A 9 -4.94 -3.55 -11.45
N LYS A 10 -4.89 -2.64 -12.44
CA LYS A 10 -3.85 -1.62 -12.53
C LYS A 10 -3.88 -0.62 -11.37
N ILE A 11 -5.06 -0.11 -11.03
CA ILE A 11 -5.22 0.86 -9.93
C ILE A 11 -4.80 0.24 -8.59
N ILE A 12 -5.27 -0.98 -8.31
CA ILE A 12 -4.95 -1.73 -7.09
C ILE A 12 -3.45 -2.02 -7.01
N SER A 13 -2.83 -2.43 -8.12
CA SER A 13 -1.39 -2.63 -8.19
C SER A 13 -0.61 -1.35 -7.85
N ILE A 14 -1.00 -0.21 -8.42
CA ILE A 14 -0.36 1.08 -8.14
C ILE A 14 -0.53 1.48 -6.66
N ALA A 15 -1.75 1.39 -6.12
CA ALA A 15 -2.01 1.73 -4.71
C ALA A 15 -1.24 0.82 -3.74
N SER A 16 -1.14 -0.48 -4.07
CA SER A 16 -0.40 -1.45 -3.25
C SER A 16 1.09 -1.13 -3.12
N SER A 17 1.67 -0.40 -4.08
CA SER A 17 3.10 -0.06 -4.09
C SER A 17 3.52 0.77 -2.88
N ALA A 18 2.72 1.75 -2.48
CA ALA A 18 2.98 2.57 -1.30
C ALA A 18 2.69 1.79 -0.01
N ALA A 19 1.56 1.07 0.02
CA ALA A 19 1.17 0.24 1.14
C ALA A 19 2.24 -0.80 1.48
N ARG A 20 2.83 -1.44 0.47
CA ARG A 20 3.93 -2.40 0.62
C ARG A 20 5.12 -1.81 1.38
N VAL A 21 5.54 -0.59 1.03
CA VAL A 21 6.62 0.10 1.74
C VAL A 21 6.26 0.26 3.21
N VAL A 22 5.03 0.72 3.51
CA VAL A 22 4.57 0.93 4.89
C VAL A 22 4.51 -0.36 5.68
N ILE A 23 3.85 -1.39 5.13
CA ILE A 23 3.59 -2.65 5.81
C ILE A 23 4.90 -3.34 6.21
N HIS A 24 5.85 -3.41 5.30
CA HIS A 24 7.12 -4.07 5.59
C HIS A 24 8.07 -3.21 6.43
N TYR A 25 8.12 -1.89 6.18
CA TYR A 25 9.02 -1.01 6.96
C TYR A 25 8.56 -0.85 8.41
N GLN A 26 7.24 -0.78 8.65
CA GLN A 26 6.66 -0.63 9.98
C GLN A 26 6.27 -1.97 10.64
N GLN A 27 6.38 -3.09 9.90
CA GLN A 27 5.91 -4.41 10.33
C GLN A 27 4.41 -4.45 10.68
N ALA A 28 3.60 -3.65 9.99
CA ALA A 28 2.18 -3.45 10.27
C ALA A 28 1.26 -4.46 9.56
N TYR A 29 1.64 -5.75 9.57
CA TYR A 29 0.94 -6.82 8.84
C TYR A 29 -0.50 -7.04 9.33
N ASP A 30 -0.75 -6.77 10.60
CA ASP A 30 -2.06 -6.87 11.24
C ASP A 30 -3.13 -6.02 10.56
N ILE A 31 -2.75 -4.87 9.99
CA ILE A 31 -3.66 -4.00 9.22
C ILE A 31 -4.20 -4.72 7.98
N LEU A 32 -3.35 -5.49 7.28
CA LEU A 32 -3.79 -6.24 6.10
C LEU A 32 -4.66 -7.44 6.48
N ASP A 33 -4.31 -8.14 7.56
CA ASP A 33 -5.11 -9.25 8.07
C ASP A 33 -6.52 -8.79 8.48
N GLU A 34 -6.61 -7.65 9.15
CA GLU A 34 -7.87 -6.99 9.49
C GLU A 34 -8.65 -6.58 8.24
N MET A 35 -7.97 -5.98 7.26
CA MET A 35 -8.58 -5.56 6.00
C MET A 35 -9.17 -6.74 5.23
N VAL A 36 -8.44 -7.86 5.14
CA VAL A 36 -8.91 -9.09 4.48
C VAL A 36 -10.08 -9.70 5.24
N ARG A 37 -10.02 -9.75 6.57
CA ARG A 37 -11.09 -10.27 7.43
C ARG A 37 -12.41 -9.51 7.21
N PHE A 38 -12.33 -8.22 6.93
CA PHE A 38 -13.49 -7.36 6.73
C PHE A 38 -13.71 -6.92 5.28
N ALA A 39 -13.15 -7.63 4.30
CA ALA A 39 -13.29 -7.29 2.88
C ALA A 39 -14.75 -7.20 2.41
N ASP A 40 -15.65 -7.99 2.99
CA ASP A 40 -17.08 -7.97 2.68
C ASP A 40 -17.87 -6.87 3.42
N THR A 41 -17.22 -6.16 4.36
CA THR A 41 -17.81 -5.09 5.20
C THR A 41 -17.06 -3.76 4.97
N PRO A 42 -17.51 -2.93 4.01
CA PRO A 42 -16.74 -1.75 3.55
C PRO A 42 -16.34 -0.77 4.65
N SER A 43 -17.24 -0.47 5.58
CA SER A 43 -16.96 0.44 6.69
C SER A 43 -15.77 -0.01 7.55
N ARG A 44 -15.65 -1.31 7.81
CA ARG A 44 -14.56 -1.88 8.61
C ARG A 44 -13.27 -2.05 7.80
N ALA A 45 -13.37 -2.31 6.50
CA ALA A 45 -12.20 -2.28 5.61
C ALA A 45 -11.61 -0.86 5.54
N LEU A 46 -12.45 0.18 5.56
CA LEU A 46 -12.01 1.59 5.59
C LEU A 46 -11.28 1.95 6.88
N ASP A 47 -11.61 1.35 8.03
CA ASP A 47 -10.83 1.55 9.26
C ASP A 47 -9.37 1.09 9.08
N SER A 48 -9.15 0.00 8.36
CA SER A 48 -7.81 -0.50 8.04
C SER A 48 -7.07 0.44 7.07
N VAL A 49 -7.77 0.98 6.08
CA VAL A 49 -7.24 2.01 5.16
C VAL A 49 -6.84 3.29 5.94
N TYR A 50 -7.63 3.70 6.91
CA TYR A 50 -7.34 4.84 7.77
C TYR A 50 -6.07 4.61 8.61
N LYS A 51 -5.95 3.42 9.24
CA LYS A 51 -4.74 3.03 9.98
C LYS A 51 -3.50 3.06 9.09
N LEU A 52 -3.61 2.51 7.88
CA LEU A 52 -2.52 2.52 6.89
C LEU A 52 -2.12 3.95 6.51
N SER A 53 -3.09 4.82 6.24
CA SER A 53 -2.84 6.22 5.86
C SER A 53 -2.08 7.01 6.93
N ARG A 54 -2.36 6.75 8.22
CA ARG A 54 -1.60 7.35 9.33
C ARG A 54 -0.14 6.89 9.34
N LEU A 55 0.09 5.63 9.01
CA LEU A 55 1.44 5.06 8.95
C LEU A 55 2.22 5.51 7.70
N VAL A 56 1.56 5.89 6.61
CA VAL A 56 2.24 6.42 5.41
C VAL A 56 3.10 7.63 5.76
N PHE A 57 2.54 8.64 6.43
CA PHE A 57 3.29 9.84 6.78
C PHE A 57 4.39 9.57 7.81
N LYS A 58 4.14 8.67 8.77
CA LYS A 58 5.17 8.21 9.71
C LYS A 58 6.32 7.56 8.96
N THR A 59 6.03 6.58 8.11
CA THR A 59 7.01 5.85 7.29
C THR A 59 7.80 6.79 6.38
N PHE A 60 7.13 7.80 5.80
CA PHE A 60 7.80 8.80 4.99
C PHE A 60 8.91 9.52 5.79
N ARG A 61 8.59 10.02 6.99
CA ARG A 61 9.58 10.68 7.85
C ARG A 61 10.67 9.72 8.32
N ASP A 62 10.28 8.52 8.75
CA ASP A 62 11.23 7.52 9.23
C ASP A 62 12.25 7.17 8.13
N ILE A 63 11.80 6.90 6.89
CA ILE A 63 12.69 6.66 5.75
C ILE A 63 13.53 7.90 5.41
N GLN A 64 12.92 9.10 5.42
CA GLN A 64 13.61 10.35 5.14
C GLN A 64 14.78 10.61 6.11
N ASP A 65 14.63 10.23 7.37
CA ASP A 65 15.64 10.44 8.41
C ASP A 65 16.55 9.21 8.62
N ASP A 66 16.23 8.07 8.03
CA ASP A 66 17.03 6.84 8.15
C ASP A 66 18.38 6.99 7.43
N LYS A 67 19.45 7.05 8.24
CA LYS A 67 20.84 7.16 7.77
C LYS A 67 21.42 5.84 7.27
N ARG A 68 20.75 4.71 7.52
CA ARG A 68 21.19 3.39 7.06
C ARG A 68 20.91 3.19 5.57
N ILE A 69 19.94 3.92 5.01
CA ILE A 69 19.62 3.89 3.59
C ILE A 69 20.55 4.87 2.87
N VAL A 70 21.75 4.39 2.50
CA VAL A 70 22.81 5.22 1.90
C VAL A 70 22.49 5.58 0.44
N ASP A 71 21.84 4.66 -0.29
CA ASP A 71 21.44 4.87 -1.66
C ASP A 71 20.29 5.90 -1.75
N LYS A 72 20.63 7.08 -2.27
CA LYS A 72 19.69 8.20 -2.45
C LYS A 72 18.61 7.92 -3.50
N ASN A 73 18.89 7.10 -4.49
CA ASN A 73 17.91 6.75 -5.53
C ASN A 73 16.86 5.80 -4.95
N LEU A 74 17.29 4.74 -4.24
CA LEU A 74 16.36 3.83 -3.54
C LEU A 74 15.50 4.59 -2.53
N LYS A 75 16.13 5.47 -1.74
CA LYS A 75 15.41 6.32 -0.79
C LYS A 75 14.41 7.23 -1.49
N GLY A 76 14.81 7.88 -2.59
CA GLY A 76 13.94 8.72 -3.40
C GLY A 76 12.74 7.98 -3.96
N GLU A 77 12.95 6.77 -4.50
CA GLU A 77 11.88 5.94 -5.06
C GLU A 77 10.83 5.56 -4.01
N ALA A 78 11.24 5.15 -2.80
CA ALA A 78 10.28 4.84 -1.74
C ALA A 78 9.51 6.06 -1.25
N LEU A 79 10.19 7.19 -1.07
CA LEU A 79 9.53 8.44 -0.70
C LEU A 79 8.51 8.88 -1.76
N GLU A 80 8.82 8.67 -3.05
CA GLU A 80 7.91 9.00 -4.14
C GLU A 80 6.66 8.11 -4.16
N ARG A 81 6.81 6.80 -3.91
CA ARG A 81 5.65 5.91 -3.74
C ARG A 81 4.74 6.38 -2.60
N LEU A 82 5.31 6.78 -1.47
CA LEU A 82 4.57 7.24 -0.30
C LEU A 82 3.87 8.59 -0.54
N LYS A 83 4.50 9.54 -1.26
CA LYS A 83 3.88 10.84 -1.59
C LYS A 83 2.60 10.70 -2.39
N ASN A 84 2.58 9.76 -3.33
CA ASN A 84 1.45 9.53 -4.22
C ASN A 84 0.32 8.71 -3.57
N TRP A 85 0.43 8.40 -2.27
CA TRP A 85 -0.56 7.58 -1.55
C TRP A 85 -1.98 8.12 -1.66
N ALA A 86 -2.20 9.41 -1.37
CA ALA A 86 -3.55 9.98 -1.32
C ALA A 86 -4.27 9.83 -2.68
N GLU A 87 -3.61 10.25 -3.76
CA GLU A 87 -4.17 10.15 -5.12
C GLU A 87 -4.44 8.68 -5.53
N ASN A 88 -3.51 7.78 -5.23
CA ASN A 88 -3.66 6.38 -5.58
C ASN A 88 -4.76 5.69 -4.76
N LEU A 89 -4.87 6.04 -3.48
CA LEU A 89 -5.92 5.55 -2.60
C LEU A 89 -7.29 6.03 -3.06
N GLU A 90 -7.44 7.32 -3.37
CA GLU A 90 -8.71 7.87 -3.87
C GLU A 90 -9.19 7.11 -5.11
N LYS A 91 -8.31 6.88 -6.08
CA LYS A 91 -8.62 6.08 -7.27
C LYS A 91 -9.07 4.66 -6.90
N ALA A 92 -8.35 3.99 -6.00
CA ALA A 92 -8.71 2.64 -5.55
C ALA A 92 -10.07 2.60 -4.84
N LEU A 93 -10.35 3.59 -3.99
CA LEU A 93 -11.61 3.69 -3.26
C LEU A 93 -12.79 3.92 -4.21
N TYR A 94 -12.69 4.92 -5.08
CA TYR A 94 -13.78 5.31 -5.97
C TYR A 94 -14.05 4.28 -7.07
N LEU A 95 -12.99 3.71 -7.65
CA LEU A 95 -13.13 2.90 -8.86
C LEU A 95 -13.19 1.40 -8.57
N CYS A 96 -12.70 0.94 -7.42
CA CYS A 96 -12.58 -0.49 -7.13
C CYS A 96 -13.27 -0.92 -5.82
N PHE A 97 -13.04 -0.22 -4.71
CA PHE A 97 -13.60 -0.64 -3.41
C PHE A 97 -15.10 -0.32 -3.26
N ASN A 98 -15.64 0.56 -4.11
CA ASN A 98 -17.07 0.89 -4.15
C ASN A 98 -17.84 0.10 -5.24
N THR A 99 -17.28 -0.98 -5.76
CA THR A 99 -17.92 -1.84 -6.78
C THR A 99 -18.58 -3.07 -6.17
N GLU A 100 -19.32 -3.83 -6.98
CA GLU A 100 -19.86 -5.15 -6.58
C GLU A 100 -18.73 -6.13 -6.23
N ASP A 101 -17.61 -6.07 -6.96
CA ASP A 101 -16.41 -6.89 -6.77
C ASP A 101 -15.46 -6.38 -5.67
N ARG A 102 -15.90 -5.41 -4.85
CA ARG A 102 -15.05 -4.77 -3.83
C ARG A 102 -14.26 -5.74 -2.95
N ALA A 103 -14.86 -6.84 -2.53
CA ALA A 103 -14.23 -7.79 -1.63
C ALA A 103 -13.04 -8.49 -2.31
N ARG A 104 -13.14 -8.77 -3.61
CA ARG A 104 -12.02 -9.24 -4.42
C ARG A 104 -10.92 -8.18 -4.44
N TRP A 105 -11.25 -6.93 -4.79
CA TRP A 105 -10.24 -5.87 -4.92
C TRP A 105 -9.53 -5.54 -3.60
N ILE A 106 -10.24 -5.59 -2.47
CA ILE A 106 -9.65 -5.43 -1.14
C ILE A 106 -8.67 -6.58 -0.84
N LYS A 107 -9.05 -7.83 -1.12
CA LYS A 107 -8.17 -8.99 -0.94
C LYS A 107 -6.95 -8.94 -1.86
N GLU A 108 -7.14 -8.49 -3.10
CA GLU A 108 -6.07 -8.32 -4.08
C GLU A 108 -5.10 -7.21 -3.67
N PHE A 109 -5.62 -6.07 -3.22
CA PHE A 109 -4.82 -4.99 -2.64
C PHE A 109 -3.97 -5.49 -1.46
N ALA A 110 -4.58 -6.22 -0.53
CA ALA A 110 -3.86 -6.76 0.62
C ALA A 110 -2.78 -7.77 0.20
N SER A 111 -3.09 -8.67 -0.75
CA SER A 111 -2.14 -9.67 -1.27
C SER A 111 -0.94 -9.03 -1.97
N LEU A 112 -1.17 -7.98 -2.77
CA LEU A 112 -0.08 -7.24 -3.41
C LEU A 112 0.71 -6.41 -2.40
N SER A 113 0.06 -5.87 -1.37
CA SER A 113 0.70 -5.04 -0.35
C SER A 113 1.58 -5.85 0.61
N ILE A 114 1.25 -7.12 0.89
CA ILE A 114 2.07 -8.01 1.74
C ILE A 114 3.22 -8.67 0.98
N SER A 115 3.16 -8.68 -0.35
CA SER A 115 4.20 -9.28 -1.18
C SER A 115 5.39 -8.31 -1.27
N PRO A 116 6.58 -8.63 -0.74
CA PRO A 116 7.72 -7.72 -0.82
C PRO A 116 8.23 -7.61 -2.26
N ASP A 117 8.76 -6.44 -2.63
CA ASP A 117 9.46 -6.21 -3.88
C ASP A 117 10.92 -5.83 -3.65
N TYR A 118 11.69 -5.72 -4.73
CA TYR A 118 13.12 -5.41 -4.68
C TYR A 118 13.43 -4.14 -3.86
N LEU A 119 12.63 -3.09 -4.05
CA LEU A 119 12.82 -1.82 -3.34
C LEU A 119 12.68 -2.01 -1.83
N VAL A 120 11.61 -2.67 -1.40
CA VAL A 120 11.34 -2.92 0.01
C VAL A 120 12.42 -3.79 0.66
N ILE A 121 12.86 -4.84 -0.04
CA ILE A 121 13.95 -5.71 0.43
C ILE A 121 15.22 -4.89 0.64
N LYS A 122 15.58 -4.02 -0.31
CA LYS A 122 16.79 -3.20 -0.22
C LYS A 122 16.72 -2.16 0.89
N ILE A 123 15.57 -1.53 1.08
CA ILE A 123 15.41 -0.50 2.13
C ILE A 123 15.45 -1.12 3.53
N ILE A 124 14.84 -2.27 3.73
CA ILE A 124 14.87 -2.97 5.03
C ILE A 124 16.24 -3.58 5.30
N GLY A 125 16.90 -4.10 4.26
CA GLY A 125 18.24 -4.66 4.33
C GLY A 125 19.38 -3.64 4.52
N GLY A 126 19.08 -2.35 4.62
CA GLY A 126 20.09 -1.31 4.85
C GLY A 126 20.94 -0.94 3.62
N GLY A 127 20.41 -1.15 2.40
CA GLY A 127 21.00 -0.64 1.17
C GLY A 127 22.48 -0.98 0.96
N THR A 128 22.81 -2.27 0.86
CA THR A 128 24.09 -2.71 0.27
C THR A 128 24.09 -2.57 -1.24
#